data_AF-A0A9Q3IY12-F1
#
_entry.id   AF-A0A9Q3IY12-F1
#
_cell.length_a   1.000
_cell.length_b   1.000
_cell.length_c   1.000
_cell.angle_alpha   90.00
_cell.angle_beta   90.00
_cell.angle_gamma   90.00
#
_symmetry.space_group_name_H-M   'P 1'
#
loop_
_entity.id
_entity.type
_entity.pdbx_description
1 polymer ?
#
loop_
_entity_poly.entity_id
_entity_poly.type
_entity_poly.pdbx_seq_one_letter_code
_entity_poly.pdbx_strand_id
1 'polypeptide(L)'
;MPQDLNPPFSRDPYKTPLSPNPPIFQETFKVTHERLQAVNLCPPGWLSNEEINLLKNIITLIEKSIAFCEEDRGLLKHSYGKPYKIPVIAHEPWQKKPMPIPKPILPKFTQLIRKRIRTGLYGKSTSSYTSPILCVAKSNGKLIIVHDLQELNKVTIKDAGLPLHIEEFVDAFAGREFYVLGEIMGGYDE
;
A
#
# COMPACT_ATOMS: atom_id res chain seq x y z
N MET A 1 -15.45 -9.33 8.99
CA MET A 1 -15.42 -9.45 7.51
C MET A 1 -16.17 -10.70 7.05
N PRO A 2 -17.23 -10.56 6.23
CA PRO A 2 -17.18 -11.18 4.91
C PRO A 2 -17.84 -10.30 3.83
N GLN A 3 -17.06 -9.87 2.84
CA GLN A 3 -17.59 -9.33 1.59
C GLN A 3 -17.07 -10.18 0.43
N ASP A 4 -17.39 -11.48 0.38
CA ASP A 4 -17.02 -12.39 -0.72
C ASP A 4 -15.62 -12.13 -1.32
N LEU A 5 -14.65 -11.87 -0.44
CA LEU A 5 -13.28 -11.58 -0.84
C LEU A 5 -12.66 -12.92 -1.18
N ASN A 6 -11.94 -12.98 -2.31
CA ASN A 6 -11.27 -14.14 -2.90
C ASN A 6 -12.14 -14.93 -3.90
N PRO A 7 -12.37 -14.38 -5.12
CA PRO A 7 -12.66 -15.25 -6.25
C PRO A 7 -11.56 -16.32 -6.39
N PRO A 8 -11.88 -17.53 -6.86
CA PRO A 8 -10.89 -18.59 -7.03
C PRO A 8 -9.75 -18.09 -7.92
N PHE A 9 -8.51 -18.36 -7.50
CA PHE A 9 -7.34 -18.00 -8.31
C PHE A 9 -7.46 -18.70 -9.66
N SER A 10 -7.47 -17.92 -10.75
CA SER A 10 -7.53 -18.47 -12.11
C SER A 10 -6.24 -19.19 -12.52
N ARG A 11 -5.16 -19.00 -11.76
CA ARG A 11 -3.85 -19.64 -11.94
C ARG A 11 -3.35 -20.23 -10.63
N ASP A 12 -2.63 -21.34 -10.73
CA ASP A 12 -1.86 -21.89 -9.61
C ASP A 12 -0.65 -20.97 -9.31
N PRO A 13 -0.58 -20.34 -8.13
CA PRO A 13 0.50 -19.41 -7.81
C PRO A 13 1.87 -20.10 -7.72
N TYR A 14 1.91 -21.41 -7.50
CA TYR A 14 3.14 -22.20 -7.40
C TYR A 14 3.65 -22.69 -8.76
N LYS A 15 2.82 -22.60 -9.81
CA LYS A 15 3.22 -22.89 -11.20
C LYS A 15 3.59 -21.60 -11.92
N THR A 16 4.64 -20.93 -11.45
CA THR A 16 5.25 -19.83 -12.22
C THR A 16 6.23 -20.44 -13.21
N PRO A 17 6.11 -20.17 -14.52
CA PRO A 17 7.01 -20.73 -15.53
C PRO A 17 8.38 -20.02 -15.43
N LEU A 18 9.21 -20.48 -14.52
CA LEU A 18 10.60 -20.05 -14.40
C LEU A 18 11.46 -20.93 -15.31
N SER A 19 12.30 -20.30 -16.11
CA SER A 19 13.34 -20.99 -16.86
C SER A 19 14.56 -21.18 -15.95
N PRO A 20 15.17 -22.38 -15.91
CA PRO A 20 16.49 -22.58 -15.30
C PRO A 20 17.58 -21.70 -15.93
N ASN A 21 17.36 -21.26 -17.17
CA ASN A 21 18.22 -20.33 -17.89
C ASN A 21 17.44 -19.03 -18.13
N PRO A 22 17.39 -18.11 -17.15
CA PRO A 22 16.74 -16.82 -17.33
C PRO A 22 17.47 -16.00 -18.41
N PRO A 23 16.75 -15.22 -19.23
CA PRO A 23 17.38 -14.30 -20.17
C PRO A 23 18.23 -13.27 -19.42
N ILE A 24 19.21 -12.68 -20.11
CA ILE A 24 19.95 -11.55 -19.57
C ILE A 24 18.94 -10.42 -19.30
N PHE A 25 19.02 -9.82 -18.11
CA PHE A 25 18.15 -8.71 -17.73
C PHE A 25 18.16 -7.60 -18.80
N GLN A 26 16.96 -7.19 -19.20
CA GLN A 26 16.72 -6.03 -20.04
C GLN A 26 15.77 -5.10 -19.29
N GLU A 27 16.05 -3.80 -19.35
CA GLU A 27 15.16 -2.82 -18.74
C GLU A 27 13.79 -2.84 -19.40
N THR A 28 12.76 -2.68 -18.58
CA THR A 28 11.41 -2.46 -19.06
C THR A 28 11.01 -1.00 -18.81
N PHE A 29 9.79 -0.66 -19.18
CA PHE A 29 9.23 0.66 -18.87
C PHE A 29 9.15 0.94 -17.35
N LYS A 30 9.18 -0.10 -16.50
CA LYS A 30 8.97 0.01 -15.05
C LYS A 30 10.13 -0.50 -14.20
N VAL A 31 10.81 -1.56 -14.63
CA VAL A 31 11.97 -2.14 -13.94
C VAL A 31 13.23 -1.68 -14.66
N THR A 32 13.83 -0.61 -14.14
CA THR A 32 15.10 -0.05 -14.61
C THR A 32 16.24 -0.41 -13.66
N HIS A 33 17.49 -0.26 -14.09
CA HIS A 33 18.64 -0.48 -13.20
C HIS A 33 18.59 0.43 -11.97
N GLU A 34 18.18 1.69 -12.15
CA GLU A 34 18.01 2.65 -11.05
C GLU A 34 16.97 2.18 -10.02
N ARG A 35 15.79 1.73 -10.49
CA ARG A 35 14.73 1.23 -9.59
C ARG A 35 15.10 -0.07 -8.90
N LEU A 36 15.89 -0.93 -9.57
CA LEU A 36 16.41 -2.16 -8.96
C LEU A 36 17.39 -1.89 -7.81
N GLN A 37 18.06 -0.73 -7.77
CA GLN A 37 18.92 -0.37 -6.63
C GLN A 37 18.12 -0.17 -5.34
N ALA A 38 16.82 0.12 -5.44
CA ALA A 38 15.93 0.20 -4.27
C ALA A 38 15.57 -1.19 -3.71
N VAL A 39 15.79 -2.27 -4.48
CA VAL A 39 15.50 -3.64 -4.05
C VAL A 39 16.74 -4.23 -3.40
N ASN A 40 16.65 -4.55 -2.11
CA ASN A 40 17.72 -5.24 -1.40
C ASN A 40 17.66 -6.75 -1.69
N LEU A 41 18.46 -7.21 -2.67
CA LEU A 41 18.41 -8.59 -3.14
C LEU A 41 19.12 -9.59 -2.22
N CYS A 42 20.15 -9.16 -1.49
CA CYS A 42 20.91 -9.85 -0.44
C CYS A 42 22.23 -9.10 -0.19
N PRO A 43 22.96 -9.38 0.90
CA PRO A 43 24.32 -8.90 1.06
C PRO A 43 25.26 -9.38 -0.08
N PRO A 44 26.33 -8.64 -0.40
CA PRO A 44 27.31 -9.07 -1.40
C PRO A 44 27.90 -10.46 -1.08
N GLY A 45 27.99 -11.32 -2.08
CA GLY A 45 28.57 -12.66 -1.96
C GLY A 45 27.64 -13.77 -1.48
N TRP A 46 26.39 -13.46 -1.14
CA TRP A 46 25.38 -14.46 -0.78
C TRP A 46 24.75 -15.16 -1.98
N LEU A 47 24.63 -14.44 -3.10
CA LEU A 47 24.03 -14.95 -4.33
C LEU A 47 25.06 -15.03 -5.44
N SER A 48 24.97 -16.07 -6.25
CA SER A 48 25.71 -16.18 -7.52
C SER A 48 25.18 -15.15 -8.53
N ASN A 49 25.97 -14.91 -9.58
CA ASN A 49 25.53 -14.00 -10.66
C ASN A 49 24.28 -14.55 -11.37
N GLU A 50 24.18 -15.87 -11.47
CA GLU A 50 23.05 -16.59 -12.06
C GLU A 50 21.78 -16.43 -11.21
N GLU A 51 21.89 -16.51 -9.89
CA GLU A 51 20.78 -16.28 -8.96
C GLU A 51 20.30 -14.83 -8.98
N ILE A 52 21.24 -13.87 -9.01
CA ILE A 52 20.91 -12.45 -9.18
C ILE A 52 20.18 -12.23 -10.50
N ASN A 53 20.62 -12.86 -11.59
CA ASN A 53 19.95 -12.74 -12.89
C ASN A 53 18.54 -13.35 -12.86
N LEU A 54 18.36 -14.49 -12.18
CA LEU A 54 17.05 -15.10 -11.97
C LEU A 54 16.11 -14.16 -11.19
N LEU A 55 16.57 -13.56 -10.10
CA LEU A 55 15.76 -12.63 -9.30
C LEU A 55 15.35 -11.39 -10.10
N LYS A 56 16.26 -10.81 -10.89
CA LYS A 56 15.94 -9.71 -11.80
C LYS A 56 14.87 -10.12 -12.79
N ASN A 57 14.98 -11.30 -13.39
CA ASN A 57 13.97 -11.83 -14.31
C ASN A 57 12.60 -12.02 -13.62
N ILE A 58 12.58 -12.53 -12.39
CA ILE A 58 11.34 -12.68 -11.61
C ILE A 58 10.70 -11.31 -11.35
N ILE A 59 11.47 -10.32 -10.90
CA ILE A 59 11.00 -8.94 -10.66
C ILE A 59 10.41 -8.36 -11.95
N THR A 60 11.06 -8.57 -13.09
CA THR A 60 10.54 -8.16 -14.40
C THR A 60 9.23 -8.86 -14.75
N LEU A 61 9.11 -10.17 -14.52
CA LEU A 61 7.87 -10.92 -14.77
C LEU A 61 6.68 -10.40 -13.94
N ILE A 62 6.94 -9.92 -12.71
CA ILE A 62 5.92 -9.41 -11.80
C ILE A 62 5.88 -7.88 -11.73
N GLU A 63 6.49 -7.17 -12.68
CA GLU A 63 6.67 -5.71 -12.62
C GLU A 63 5.36 -4.93 -12.41
N LYS A 64 4.24 -5.47 -12.92
CA LYS A 64 2.91 -4.86 -12.78
C LYS A 64 2.42 -4.84 -11.33
N SER A 65 2.94 -5.72 -10.48
CA SER A 65 2.59 -5.86 -9.07
C SER A 65 3.50 -5.08 -8.12
N ILE A 66 4.65 -4.57 -8.59
CA ILE A 66 5.61 -3.84 -7.75
C ILE A 66 5.41 -2.34 -7.90
N ALA A 67 5.28 -1.59 -6.81
CA ALA A 67 5.25 -0.13 -6.85
C ALA A 67 6.59 0.44 -6.37
N PHE A 68 7.26 1.23 -7.22
CA PHE A 68 8.49 1.93 -6.82
C PHE A 68 8.21 3.36 -6.33
N CYS A 69 7.06 3.93 -6.71
CA CYS A 69 6.59 5.24 -6.24
C CYS A 69 5.07 5.28 -6.09
N GLU A 70 4.56 6.35 -5.45
CA GLU A 70 3.11 6.53 -5.18
C GLU A 70 2.28 6.52 -6.47
N GLU A 71 2.87 6.87 -7.62
CA GLU A 71 2.23 6.87 -8.94
C GLU A 71 2.13 5.47 -9.57
N ASP A 72 2.99 4.52 -9.17
CA ASP A 72 2.93 3.12 -9.61
C ASP A 72 1.87 2.31 -8.85
N ARG A 73 1.31 2.91 -7.78
CA ARG A 73 0.37 2.27 -6.88
C ARG A 73 -0.92 1.89 -7.61
N GLY A 74 -1.30 0.62 -7.51
CA GLY A 74 -2.57 0.12 -8.02
C GLY A 74 -3.73 0.40 -7.07
N LEU A 75 -4.95 0.21 -7.58
CA LEU A 75 -6.15 0.07 -6.76
C LEU A 75 -6.67 -1.36 -6.87
N LEU A 76 -7.29 -1.86 -5.81
CA LEU A 76 -7.93 -3.16 -5.79
C LEU A 76 -9.07 -3.17 -6.81
N LYS A 77 -8.99 -4.07 -7.79
CA LYS A 77 -10.04 -4.16 -8.81
C LYS A 77 -11.35 -4.59 -8.17
N HIS A 78 -12.45 -3.97 -8.59
CA HIS A 78 -13.80 -4.30 -8.12
C HIS A 78 -14.23 -5.75 -8.40
N SER A 79 -13.52 -6.44 -9.30
CA SER A 79 -13.68 -7.88 -9.55
C SER A 79 -13.20 -8.77 -8.40
N TYR A 80 -12.28 -8.27 -7.56
CA TYR A 80 -11.74 -9.02 -6.40
C TYR A 80 -12.44 -8.65 -5.10
N GLY A 81 -12.87 -7.40 -4.95
CA GLY A 81 -13.56 -6.93 -3.76
C GLY A 81 -14.41 -5.70 -4.07
N LYS A 82 -15.60 -5.63 -3.49
CA LYS A 82 -16.47 -4.45 -3.60
C LYS A 82 -15.92 -3.33 -2.69
N PRO A 83 -16.27 -2.06 -2.96
CA PRO A 83 -15.94 -0.96 -2.06
C PRO A 83 -16.41 -1.27 -0.63
N TYR A 84 -15.51 -1.08 0.34
CA TYR A 84 -15.78 -1.38 1.74
C TYR A 84 -16.90 -0.46 2.26
N LYS A 85 -17.84 -1.05 3.01
CA LYS A 85 -18.91 -0.31 3.69
C LYS A 85 -18.60 -0.31 5.17
N ILE A 86 -18.35 0.87 5.73
CA ILE A 86 -18.06 1.03 7.16
C ILE A 86 -19.36 0.76 7.96
N PRO A 87 -19.41 -0.30 8.79
CA PRO A 87 -20.59 -0.57 9.59
C PRO A 87 -20.67 0.44 10.74
N VAL A 88 -21.83 1.05 10.92
CA VAL A 88 -22.07 2.09 11.92
C VAL A 88 -23.37 1.83 12.67
N ILE A 89 -23.43 2.24 13.94
CA ILE A 89 -24.69 2.28 14.70
C ILE A 89 -25.56 3.46 14.22
N ALA A 90 -26.83 3.52 14.63
CA ALA A 90 -27.66 4.69 14.37
C ALA A 90 -27.08 5.94 15.04
N HIS A 91 -26.91 7.02 14.27
CA HIS A 91 -26.34 8.29 14.73
C HIS A 91 -26.76 9.44 13.83
N GLU A 92 -26.53 10.67 14.29
CA GLU A 92 -26.69 11.87 13.50
C GLU A 92 -25.34 12.28 12.85
N PRO A 93 -25.34 12.78 11.60
CA PRO A 93 -24.15 13.33 10.99
C PRO A 93 -23.60 14.53 11.77
N TRP A 94 -22.28 14.73 11.74
CA TRP A 94 -21.61 15.83 12.44
C TRP A 94 -20.91 16.78 11.48
N GLN A 95 -20.84 18.05 11.88
CA GLN A 95 -20.06 19.08 11.19
C GLN A 95 -19.09 19.73 12.18
N LYS A 96 -17.81 19.37 12.09
CA LYS A 96 -16.76 20.00 12.88
C LYS A 96 -16.09 21.11 12.08
N LYS A 97 -15.78 22.20 12.76
CA LYS A 97 -15.03 23.32 12.17
C LYS A 97 -13.62 22.85 11.77
N PRO A 98 -13.12 23.19 10.57
CA PRO A 98 -11.75 22.90 10.18
C PRO A 98 -10.73 23.57 11.12
N MET A 99 -9.64 22.86 11.41
CA MET A 99 -8.53 23.46 12.13
C MET A 99 -7.74 24.39 11.20
N PRO A 100 -7.31 25.58 11.69
CA PRO A 100 -6.50 26.49 10.89
C PRO A 100 -5.16 25.85 10.50
N ILE A 101 -4.81 25.94 9.22
CA ILE A 101 -3.49 25.52 8.73
C ILE A 101 -2.51 26.70 8.91
N PRO A 102 -1.36 26.52 9.60
CA PRO A 102 -0.37 27.57 9.74
C PRO A 102 0.09 28.14 8.40
N LYS A 103 0.15 29.47 8.30
CA LYS A 103 0.53 30.17 7.05
C LYS A 103 1.85 29.68 6.44
N PRO A 104 2.93 29.39 7.20
CA PRO A 104 4.18 28.93 6.62
C PRO A 104 4.09 27.57 5.90
N ILE A 105 3.17 26.69 6.32
CA ILE A 105 3.03 25.35 5.74
C ILE A 105 1.95 25.28 4.65
N LEU A 106 1.11 26.31 4.53
CA LEU A 106 -0.03 26.36 3.61
C LEU A 106 0.33 26.05 2.15
N PRO A 107 1.46 26.55 1.57
CA PRO A 107 1.83 26.22 0.20
C PRO A 107 2.11 24.72 0.01
N LYS A 108 2.91 24.13 0.91
CA LYS A 108 3.25 22.69 0.88
C LYS A 108 2.01 21.82 1.11
N PHE A 109 1.15 22.22 2.04
CA PHE A 109 -0.13 21.56 2.29
C PHE A 109 -1.04 21.58 1.05
N THR A 110 -1.16 22.74 0.38
CA THR A 110 -1.97 22.89 -0.84
C THR A 110 -1.45 21.99 -1.96
N GLN A 111 -0.13 21.90 -2.13
CA GLN A 111 0.49 21.00 -3.09
C GLN A 111 0.16 19.53 -2.77
N LEU A 112 0.21 19.14 -1.50
CA LEU A 112 -0.11 17.79 -1.05
C LEU A 112 -1.58 17.43 -1.34
N ILE A 113 -2.53 18.33 -1.04
CA ILE A 113 -3.96 18.13 -1.38
C ILE A 113 -4.15 17.96 -2.88
N ARG A 114 -3.54 18.84 -3.70
CA ARG A 114 -3.61 18.73 -5.17
C ARG A 114 -3.04 17.41 -5.67
N LYS A 115 -1.93 16.94 -5.09
CA LYS A 115 -1.36 15.62 -5.41
C LYS A 115 -2.36 14.51 -5.12
N ARG A 116 -2.99 14.50 -3.93
CA ARG A 116 -3.98 13.48 -3.54
C ARG A 116 -5.22 13.47 -4.42
N ILE A 117 -5.68 14.64 -4.89
CA ILE A 117 -6.76 14.74 -5.86
C ILE A 117 -6.33 14.17 -7.21
N ARG A 118 -5.13 14.53 -7.68
CA ARG A 118 -4.59 14.04 -8.97
C ARG A 118 -4.39 12.53 -8.98
N THR A 119 -3.96 11.94 -7.87
CA THR A 119 -3.80 10.48 -7.74
C THR A 119 -5.12 9.74 -7.51
N GLY A 120 -6.26 10.44 -7.50
CA GLY A 120 -7.58 9.86 -7.27
C GLY A 120 -7.87 9.46 -5.82
N LEU A 121 -6.95 9.72 -4.89
CA LEU A 121 -7.15 9.40 -3.47
C LEU A 121 -8.24 10.28 -2.85
N TYR A 122 -8.29 11.56 -3.24
CA TYR A 122 -9.29 12.51 -2.78
C TYR A 122 -10.26 12.90 -3.90
N GLY A 123 -11.54 12.93 -3.57
CA GLY A 123 -12.62 13.42 -4.45
C GLY A 123 -13.36 14.60 -3.83
N LYS A 124 -14.07 15.37 -4.67
CA LYS A 124 -15.05 16.34 -4.19
C LYS A 124 -16.28 15.59 -3.66
N SER A 125 -16.88 16.10 -2.59
CA SER A 125 -18.06 15.49 -1.96
C SER A 125 -19.00 16.57 -1.44
N THR A 126 -20.29 16.23 -1.38
CA THR A 126 -21.36 17.00 -0.73
C THR A 126 -21.89 16.19 0.46
N SER A 127 -21.03 15.97 1.45
CA SER A 127 -21.33 15.12 2.60
C SER A 127 -21.97 15.92 3.75
N SER A 128 -22.89 15.29 4.47
CA SER A 128 -23.39 15.80 5.75
C SER A 128 -22.38 15.67 6.89
N TYR A 129 -21.27 14.95 6.66
CA TYR A 129 -20.18 14.76 7.62
C TYR A 129 -19.02 15.70 7.32
N THR A 130 -18.41 16.29 8.36
CA THR A 130 -17.15 17.01 8.24
C THR A 130 -16.28 16.76 9.47
N SER A 131 -15.08 16.24 9.23
CA SER A 131 -14.05 16.04 10.25
C SER A 131 -12.86 16.97 10.02
N PRO A 132 -12.23 17.50 11.08
CA PRO A 132 -11.03 18.32 10.94
C PRO A 132 -9.84 17.51 10.43
N ILE A 133 -8.89 18.22 9.83
CA ILE A 133 -7.61 17.66 9.42
C ILE A 133 -6.48 18.36 10.17
N LEU A 134 -5.46 17.59 10.52
CA LEU A 134 -4.23 18.02 11.15
C LEU A 134 -3.09 17.84 10.14
N CYS A 135 -2.13 18.76 10.18
CA CYS A 135 -0.91 18.65 9.37
C CYS A 135 0.28 18.43 10.31
N VAL A 136 0.99 17.33 10.09
CA VAL A 136 2.15 16.96 10.90
C VAL A 136 3.36 16.83 10.00
N ALA A 137 4.52 17.30 10.45
CA ALA A 137 5.79 17.04 9.78
C ALA A 137 6.37 15.72 10.31
N LYS A 138 6.74 14.81 9.41
CA LYS A 138 7.57 13.65 9.75
C LYS A 138 8.99 14.10 10.11
N SER A 139 9.76 13.21 10.74
CA SER A 139 11.18 13.42 11.06
C SER A 139 12.03 13.81 9.84
N ASN A 140 11.67 13.31 8.66
CA ASN A 140 12.30 13.66 7.38
C ASN A 140 11.80 14.99 6.76
N GLY A 141 10.98 15.76 7.47
CA GLY A 141 10.43 17.03 6.99
C GLY A 141 9.26 16.92 6.00
N LYS A 142 8.86 15.70 5.58
CA LYS A 142 7.66 15.49 4.74
C LYS A 142 6.40 15.79 5.55
N LEU A 143 5.49 16.59 4.97
CA LEU A 143 4.18 16.84 5.57
C LEU A 143 3.26 15.63 5.34
N ILE A 144 2.52 15.27 6.38
CA ILE A 144 1.43 14.30 6.34
C ILE A 144 0.13 14.95 6.83
N ILE A 145 -0.98 14.50 6.27
CA ILE A 145 -2.32 14.92 6.68
C ILE A 145 -2.89 13.79 7.53
N VAL A 146 -3.36 14.14 8.72
CA VAL A 146 -4.03 13.26 9.65
C VAL A 146 -5.49 13.70 9.74
N HIS A 147 -6.42 12.79 9.47
CA HIS A 147 -7.85 13.06 9.62
C HIS A 147 -8.24 12.78 11.07
N ASP A 148 -8.93 13.71 11.72
CA ASP A 148 -9.50 13.47 13.05
C ASP A 148 -10.79 12.65 12.93
N LEU A 149 -10.63 11.33 12.96
CA LEU A 149 -11.72 10.36 12.82
C LEU A 149 -12.34 9.93 14.16
N GLN A 150 -12.08 10.65 15.26
CA GLN A 150 -12.56 10.25 16.58
C GLN A 150 -14.09 10.11 16.66
N GLU A 151 -14.88 11.00 16.03
CA GLU A 151 -16.35 10.83 16.02
C GLU A 151 -16.79 9.62 15.20
N LEU A 152 -16.16 9.42 14.04
CA LEU A 152 -16.46 8.25 13.21
C LEU A 152 -16.15 6.95 13.97
N ASN A 153 -15.04 6.91 14.70
CA ASN A 153 -14.65 5.76 15.49
C ASN A 153 -15.63 5.44 16.64
N LYS A 154 -16.34 6.44 17.19
CA LYS A 154 -17.36 6.21 18.24
C LYS A 154 -18.60 5.50 17.70
N VAL A 155 -18.97 5.77 16.45
CA VAL A 155 -20.17 5.22 15.83
C VAL A 155 -19.89 3.99 14.98
N THR A 156 -18.62 3.71 14.67
CA THR A 156 -18.21 2.54 13.89
C THR A 156 -18.31 1.27 14.73
N ILE A 157 -18.99 0.26 14.19
CA ILE A 157 -19.07 -1.08 14.78
C ILE A 157 -17.70 -1.74 14.60
N LYS A 158 -17.10 -2.21 15.70
CA LYS A 158 -15.77 -2.82 15.70
C LYS A 158 -15.82 -4.22 15.09
N ASP A 159 -14.86 -4.52 14.21
CA ASP A 159 -14.65 -5.87 13.70
C ASP A 159 -13.90 -6.72 14.76
N ALA A 160 -14.24 -8.01 14.85
CA ALA A 160 -13.59 -8.96 15.75
C ALA A 160 -12.31 -9.58 15.16
N GLY A 161 -11.99 -9.30 13.90
CA GLY A 161 -10.78 -9.70 13.21
C GLY A 161 -9.56 -8.96 13.76
N LEU A 162 -9.09 -9.40 14.92
CA LEU A 162 -7.84 -8.94 15.49
C LEU A 162 -6.65 -9.43 14.64
N PRO A 163 -5.54 -8.68 14.59
CA PRO A 163 -4.32 -9.16 13.95
C PRO A 163 -3.84 -10.45 14.63
N LEU A 164 -3.19 -11.32 13.86
CA LEU A 164 -2.54 -12.52 14.39
C LEU A 164 -1.46 -12.14 15.42
N HIS A 165 -1.18 -13.05 16.35
CA HIS A 165 -0.04 -12.92 17.24
C HIS A 165 1.26 -12.95 16.42
N ILE A 166 2.09 -11.91 16.58
CA ILE A 166 3.27 -11.71 15.74
C ILE A 166 4.28 -12.86 15.91
N GLU A 167 4.46 -13.35 17.14
CA GLU A 167 5.38 -14.46 17.43
C GLU A 167 4.96 -15.73 16.68
N GLU A 168 3.69 -16.13 16.76
CA GLU A 168 3.15 -17.28 16.03
C GLU A 168 3.31 -17.11 14.50
N PHE A 169 3.09 -15.89 14.01
CA PHE A 169 3.30 -15.58 12.59
C PHE A 169 4.77 -15.75 12.19
N VAL A 170 5.72 -15.25 12.98
CA VAL A 170 7.16 -15.35 12.70
C VAL A 170 7.65 -16.79 12.80
N ASP A 171 7.20 -17.55 13.80
CA ASP A 171 7.58 -18.95 14.00
C ASP A 171 7.16 -19.85 12.84
N ALA A 172 6.07 -19.53 12.15
CA ALA A 172 5.64 -20.25 10.95
C ALA A 172 6.67 -20.19 9.80
N PHE A 173 7.62 -19.25 9.87
CA PHE A 173 8.70 -19.09 8.90
C PHE A 173 10.04 -19.68 9.37
N ALA A 174 10.09 -20.31 10.54
CA ALA A 174 11.31 -20.94 11.05
C ALA A 174 11.83 -22.05 10.12
N GLY A 175 13.15 -22.10 9.93
CA GLY A 175 13.81 -23.13 9.11
C GLY A 175 13.72 -22.91 7.59
N ARG A 176 13.29 -21.73 7.12
CA ARG A 176 13.39 -21.36 5.70
C ARG A 176 14.77 -20.79 5.40
N GLU A 177 15.31 -21.12 4.24
CA GLU A 177 16.64 -20.66 3.81
C GLU A 177 16.60 -19.24 3.22
N PHE A 178 15.46 -18.84 2.67
CA PHE A 178 15.26 -17.56 2.01
C PHE A 178 13.97 -16.88 2.47
N TYR A 179 14.06 -15.57 2.68
CA TYR A 179 12.93 -14.71 3.05
C TYR A 179 12.83 -13.56 2.07
N VAL A 180 11.60 -13.23 1.67
CA VAL A 180 11.30 -12.02 0.92
C VAL A 180 10.36 -11.18 1.75
N LEU A 181 10.79 -9.98 2.10
CA LEU A 181 9.98 -8.99 2.78
C LEU A 181 9.53 -7.93 1.77
N GLY A 182 8.22 -7.72 1.69
CA GLY A 182 7.63 -6.67 0.87
C GLY A 182 6.65 -5.84 1.71
N GLU A 183 6.57 -4.55 1.42
CA GLU A 183 5.57 -3.66 1.99
C GLU A 183 4.56 -3.29 0.91
N ILE A 184 3.27 -3.30 1.27
CA ILE A 184 2.20 -2.83 0.39
C ILE A 184 2.18 -1.31 0.44
N MET A 185 2.46 -0.66 -0.69
CA MET A 185 2.46 0.80 -0.77
C MET A 185 1.05 1.35 -0.66
N GLY A 186 0.73 1.94 0.50
CA GLY A 186 -0.58 2.55 0.73
C GLY A 186 -1.71 1.53 0.88
N GLY A 187 -1.47 0.42 1.61
CA GLY A 187 -2.42 -0.70 1.72
C GLY A 187 -3.86 -0.37 2.16
N TYR A 188 -4.09 0.73 2.88
CA TYR A 188 -5.46 1.17 3.21
C TYR A 188 -6.12 2.03 2.12
N ASP A 189 -5.32 2.58 1.21
CA ASP A 189 -5.74 3.48 0.14
C ASP A 189 -6.01 2.72 -1.18
N GLU A 190 -5.81 1.39 -1.20
CA GLU A 190 -5.99 0.49 -2.37
C GLU A 190 -7.45 0.26 -2.75
#